data_AF-J0LDH2-F1
#
_entry.id   AF-J0LDH2-F1
#
_cell.length_a   1.000
_cell.length_b   1.000
_cell.length_c   1.000
_cell.angle_alpha   90.00
_cell.angle_beta   90.00
_cell.angle_gamma   90.00
#
_symmetry.space_group_name_H-M   'P 1'
#
loop_
_entity.id
_entity.type
_entity.pdbx_description
1 polymer ?
#
loop_
_entity_poly.entity_id
_entity_poly.type
_entity_poly.pdbx_seq_one_letter_code
_entity_poly.pdbx_strand_id
1 'polypeptide(L)' 'GKDKYPHAYNDYEHFAFAHAQAPYIEFPVMQGKVYTGEAPGADRVVLGSIADDFQSAVYCAVITHDGQRKNNFAEC' A
#
# COMPACT_ATOMS: atom_id res chain seq x y z
N GLY A 1 -0.53 5.57 13.40
CA GLY A 1 -1.99 5.79 13.43
C GLY A 1 -2.71 4.61 14.03
N LYS A 2 -4.04 4.70 14.19
CA LYS A 2 -4.89 3.63 14.77
C LYS A 2 -4.75 2.28 14.05
N ASP A 3 -4.51 2.34 12.74
CA ASP A 3 -4.47 1.16 11.86
C ASP A 3 -3.05 0.59 11.67
N LYS A 4 -2.04 1.11 12.40
CA LYS A 4 -0.67 0.58 12.49
C LYS A 4 0.09 0.47 11.15
N TYR A 5 -0.01 1.50 10.32
CA TYR A 5 0.81 1.64 9.11
C TYR A 5 2.32 1.78 9.40
N PRO A 6 3.19 1.28 8.48
CA PRO A 6 2.86 0.39 7.36
C PRO A 6 2.42 -0.99 7.83
N HIS A 7 1.55 -1.67 7.08
CA HIS A 7 1.13 -3.04 7.39
C HIS A 7 1.19 -3.94 6.15
N ALA A 8 1.17 -5.25 6.38
CA ALA A 8 1.23 -6.25 5.33
C ALA A 8 0.04 -6.11 4.36
N TYR A 9 0.34 -6.16 3.07
CA TYR A 9 -0.64 -6.21 1.98
C TYR A 9 -0.67 -7.63 1.41
N ASN A 10 -1.84 -8.28 1.47
CA ASN A 10 -2.00 -9.69 1.10
C ASN A 10 -2.52 -9.92 -0.33
N ASP A 11 -2.76 -8.85 -1.09
CA ASP A 11 -3.21 -8.91 -2.48
C ASP A 11 -4.45 -9.81 -2.71
N TYR A 12 -5.54 -9.53 -1.99
CA TYR A 12 -6.82 -10.24 -2.19
C TYR A 12 -7.49 -9.88 -3.52
N GLU A 13 -7.08 -8.78 -4.12
CA GLU A 13 -7.49 -8.30 -5.44
C GLU A 13 -6.78 -9.02 -6.59
N HIS A 14 -5.70 -9.77 -6.33
CA HIS A 14 -4.90 -10.50 -7.30
C HIS A 14 -4.21 -9.62 -8.36
N PHE A 15 -3.60 -8.51 -7.93
CA PHE A 15 -2.76 -7.68 -8.78
C PHE A 15 -1.46 -8.39 -9.18
N ALA A 16 -1.01 -8.16 -10.40
CA ALA A 16 0.17 -8.83 -10.94
C ALA A 16 1.43 -7.97 -10.81
N PHE A 17 2.18 -8.11 -9.71
CA PHE A 17 3.45 -7.41 -9.50
C PHE A 17 4.66 -8.20 -10.00
N ALA A 18 4.79 -8.37 -11.33
CA ALA A 18 5.83 -9.23 -11.93
C ALA A 18 7.28 -8.78 -11.63
N HIS A 19 7.49 -7.52 -11.27
CA HIS A 19 8.80 -6.92 -10.96
C HIS A 19 9.13 -6.85 -9.47
N ALA A 20 8.24 -7.33 -8.60
CA ALA A 20 8.43 -7.33 -7.16
C ALA A 20 8.11 -8.71 -6.56
N GLN A 21 8.54 -8.93 -5.32
CA GLN A 21 8.33 -10.19 -4.59
C GLN A 21 7.69 -9.90 -3.24
N ALA A 22 6.80 -10.80 -2.80
CA ALA A 22 6.25 -10.77 -1.45
C ALA A 22 7.38 -10.94 -0.40
N PRO A 23 7.25 -10.38 0.82
CA PRO A 23 6.05 -9.72 1.36
C PRO A 23 5.80 -8.34 0.77
N TYR A 24 4.53 -7.97 0.64
CA TYR A 24 4.11 -6.63 0.27
C TYR A 24 3.66 -5.85 1.51
N ILE A 25 3.84 -4.54 1.49
CA ILE A 25 3.30 -3.62 2.49
C ILE A 25 2.48 -2.52 1.81
N GLU A 26 1.48 -2.01 2.52
CA GLU A 26 0.74 -0.83 2.11
C GLU A 26 0.98 0.35 3.08
N PHE A 27 0.98 1.57 2.53
CA PHE A 27 1.10 2.81 3.30
C PHE A 27 0.21 3.92 2.73
N PRO A 28 -0.41 4.79 3.55
CA PRO A 28 -1.35 5.78 3.05
C PRO A 28 -0.67 6.87 2.23
N VAL A 29 -1.28 7.22 1.10
CA VAL A 29 -0.85 8.34 0.26
C VAL A 29 -1.70 9.56 0.60
N MET A 30 -1.03 10.69 0.85
CA MET A 30 -1.66 11.95 1.22
C MET A 30 -1.24 13.05 0.24
N GLN A 31 -2.17 13.93 -0.11
CA GLN A 31 -1.85 15.06 -0.97
C GLN A 31 -0.97 16.08 -0.25
N GLY A 32 0.27 16.26 -0.73
CA GLY A 32 1.19 17.30 -0.27
C GLY A 32 1.78 17.10 1.12
N LYS A 33 1.59 15.93 1.74
CA LYS A 33 2.16 15.60 3.06
C LYS A 33 2.45 14.10 3.19
N VAL A 34 3.27 13.75 4.18
CA VAL A 34 3.47 12.35 4.59
C VAL A 34 2.45 12.01 5.67
N TYR A 35 1.89 10.81 5.62
CA TYR A 35 0.99 10.30 6.65
C TYR A 35 1.71 10.20 8.01
N THR A 36 1.11 10.76 9.07
CA THR A 36 1.70 10.78 10.42
C THR A 36 0.86 10.05 11.47
N GLY A 37 -0.35 9.62 11.14
CA GLY A 37 -1.19 8.83 12.03
C GLY A 37 -2.66 9.23 12.10
N GLU A 38 -3.07 10.22 11.32
CA GLU A 38 -4.46 10.65 11.16
C GLU A 38 -5.35 9.60 10.45
N ALA A 39 -6.54 9.99 9.97
CA ALA A 39 -7.33 9.15 9.09
C ALA A 39 -6.58 8.91 7.77
N PRO A 40 -6.39 7.65 7.31
CA PRO A 40 -5.49 7.31 6.21
C PRO A 40 -6.03 7.66 4.80
N GLY A 41 -7.30 8.07 4.66
CA GLY A 41 -7.91 8.28 3.35
C GLY A 41 -8.10 6.98 2.56
N ALA A 42 -8.41 7.08 1.27
CA ALA A 42 -8.70 5.92 0.41
C ALA A 42 -7.46 5.32 -0.25
N ASP A 43 -6.41 6.11 -0.47
CA ASP A 43 -5.30 5.74 -1.35
C ASP A 43 -4.14 5.12 -0.57
N ARG A 44 -3.50 4.11 -1.18
CA ARG A 44 -2.35 3.39 -0.63
C ARG A 44 -1.28 3.22 -1.69
N VAL A 45 -0.02 3.31 -1.30
CA VAL A 45 1.10 2.80 -2.08
C VAL A 45 1.42 1.38 -1.62
N VAL A 46 1.58 0.47 -2.56
CA VAL A 46 2.04 -0.91 -2.32
C VAL A 46 3.52 -0.99 -2.66
N LEU A 47 4.31 -1.52 -1.73
CA LEU A 47 5.74 -1.76 -1.91
C LEU A 47 6.03 -3.26 -1.70
N GLY A 48 6.91 -3.82 -2.51
CA GLY A 48 7.38 -5.21 -2.43
C GLY A 48 8.90 -5.28 -2.49
N SER A 49 9.46 -6.50 -2.52
CA SER A 49 10.91 -6.73 -2.56
C SER A 49 11.66 -5.88 -1.53
N ILE A 50 11.15 -5.86 -0.31
CA ILE A 50 11.66 -5.06 0.79
C ILE A 50 12.99 -5.70 1.25
N ALA A 51 14.06 -4.90 1.31
CA ALA A 51 15.33 -5.37 1.82
C ALA A 51 15.25 -5.62 3.35
N ASP A 52 16.00 -6.60 3.84
CA ASP A 52 16.01 -7.00 5.25
C ASP A 52 16.42 -5.86 6.21
N ASP A 53 17.17 -4.88 5.70
CA ASP A 53 17.61 -3.68 6.44
C ASP A 53 16.60 -2.51 6.37
N PHE A 54 15.48 -2.71 5.68
CA PHE A 54 14.42 -1.74 5.43
C PHE A 54 14.91 -0.44 4.76
N GLN A 55 16.07 -0.45 4.10
CA GLN A 55 16.61 0.73 3.41
C GLN A 55 16.13 0.83 1.95
N SER A 56 15.58 -0.25 1.40
CA SER A 56 15.05 -0.25 0.04
C SER A 56 13.81 -1.14 -0.10
N ALA A 57 12.97 -0.77 -1.06
CA ALA A 57 11.81 -1.52 -1.50
C ALA A 57 11.52 -1.16 -2.96
N VAL A 58 10.76 -2.01 -3.63
CA VAL A 58 10.31 -1.82 -5.01
C VAL A 58 8.87 -1.32 -4.99
N TYR A 59 8.61 -0.26 -5.74
CA TYR A 59 7.25 0.23 -5.99
C TYR A 59 6.44 -0.81 -6.79
N CYS A 60 5.28 -1.20 -6.27
CA CYS A 60 4.35 -2.11 -6.94
C CYS A 60 3.27 -1.31 -7.67
N ALA A 61 2.40 -0.63 -6.91
CA ALA A 61 1.25 0.10 -7.44
C ALA A 61 0.78 1.18 -6.45
N VAL A 62 -0.07 2.09 -6.94
CA VAL A 62 -0.97 2.89 -6.11
C VAL A 62 -2.37 2.32 -6.29
N ILE A 63 -3.04 2.07 -5.17
CA ILE A 63 -4.37 1.50 -5.12
C ILE A 63 -5.32 2.40 -4.34
N THR A 64 -6.61 2.35 -4.65
CA THR A 64 -7.63 3.16 -4.00
C THR A 64 -8.89 2.36 -3.65
N HIS A 65 -9.52 2.74 -2.54
CA HIS A 65 -10.88 2.31 -2.24
C HIS A 65 -11.94 3.08 -3.05
N ASP A 66 -11.59 4.18 -3.72
CA ASP A 66 -12.56 4.99 -4.45
C ASP A 66 -13.20 4.17 -5.59
N GLY A 67 -14.54 4.21 -5.63
CA GLY A 67 -15.33 3.41 -6.57
C GLY A 67 -15.42 1.92 -6.23
N GLN A 68 -14.75 1.45 -5.17
CA GLN A 68 -14.81 0.06 -4.72
C GLN A 68 -15.86 -0.15 -3.63
N ARG A 69 -16.35 -1.39 -3.53
CA ARG A 69 -17.29 -1.79 -2.47
C ARG A 69 -16.51 -2.39 -1.30
N LYS A 70 -16.99 -2.13 -0.09
CA LYS A 70 -16.41 -2.65 1.16
C LYS A 70 -14.96 -2.17 1.32
N ASN A 71 -14.02 -3.10 1.51
CA ASN A 71 -12.60 -2.82 1.73
C ASN A 71 -11.76 -3.28 0.53
N ASN A 72 -12.37 -3.42 -0.66
CA ASN A 72 -11.64 -3.80 -1.85
C ASN A 72 -10.85 -2.61 -2.41
N PHE A 73 -9.81 -2.91 -3.15
CA PHE A 73 -9.01 -1.93 -3.88
C PHE A 73 -9.13 -2.08 -5.40
N ALA A 74 -8.84 -0.99 -6.11
CA ALA A 74 -8.48 -1.00 -7.52
C ALA A 74 -7.18 -0.21 -7.72
N GLU A 75 -6.45 -0.49 -8.79
CA GLU A 75 -5.33 0.35 -9.21
C GLU A 75 -5.84 1.74 -9.62
N CYS A 76 -5.08 2.79 -9.24
CA CYS A 76 -5.33 4.17 -9.62
C CYS A 76 -4.99 4.45 -11.09
#